data_AF-A0A846P9J3-F1
#
_entry.id   AF-A0A846P9J3-F1
#
_cell.length_a   1.000
_cell.length_b   1.000
_cell.length_c   1.000
_cell.angle_alpha   90.00
_cell.angle_beta   90.00
_cell.angle_gamma   90.00
#
_symmetry.space_group_name_H-M   'P 1'
#
loop_
_entity.id
_entity.type
_entity.pdbx_description
1 polymer ?
#
loop_
_entity_poly.entity_id
_entity_poly.type
_entity_poly.pdbx_seq_one_letter_code
_entity_poly.pdbx_strand_id
1 'polypeptide(L)'
;MRVAYTSDIHIDVSPQNLHAAKQIAALMADAGPDAVVLAGDLGNTLKELATVLEFFKYIDAPKLFVPGNHDLWVERDAGFGEGSDSGEKYASLIPALCDRMGFVDLGHGPFYIGDAAFVGSIGWYDYSLADPRLGLSEGDYKKGRYGDSKWLDSEMVSWRRYPRAAGEEGLSDKEICTGMVRKLESHIIEAEKRVDRIVAVIHTCPFPEALPRSEEPDYLDAFYGCEQIGQVLLAHKKIEACITGHKHVNGDWEIGGIRVHRRILGGVGPDDSIGERVQEAVGFLEL
;
A
#
# COMPACT_ATOMS: atom_id res chain seq x y z
N MET A 1 16.62 -1.42 15.94
CA MET A 1 16.26 -2.41 14.90
C MET A 1 16.18 -1.67 13.59
N ARG A 2 16.87 -2.15 12.55
CA ARG A 2 16.95 -1.50 11.24
C ARG A 2 16.00 -2.16 10.25
N VAL A 3 15.03 -1.39 9.77
CA VAL A 3 14.03 -1.84 8.80
C VAL A 3 14.33 -1.21 7.45
N ALA A 4 14.55 -2.03 6.41
CA ALA A 4 14.61 -1.54 5.04
C ALA A 4 13.21 -1.56 4.41
N TYR A 5 12.82 -0.50 3.69
CA TYR A 5 11.49 -0.42 3.12
C TYR A 5 11.43 0.28 1.76
N THR A 6 10.42 -0.07 0.96
CA THR A 6 10.10 0.54 -0.34
C THR A 6 8.64 0.28 -0.70
N SER A 7 8.12 0.97 -1.71
CA SER A 7 6.82 0.70 -2.35
C SER A 7 6.82 1.15 -3.81
N ASP A 8 5.70 0.92 -4.49
CA ASP A 8 5.42 1.48 -5.82
C ASP A 8 6.50 1.13 -6.82
N ILE A 9 6.87 -0.15 -6.87
CA ILE A 9 7.89 -0.66 -7.80
C ILE A 9 7.34 -0.73 -9.22
N HIS A 10 6.04 -1.02 -9.41
CA HIS A 10 5.35 -0.95 -10.70
C HIS A 10 6.09 -1.66 -11.85
N ILE A 11 6.43 -2.95 -11.70
CA ILE A 11 7.19 -3.67 -12.75
C ILE A 11 6.42 -3.84 -14.07
N ASP A 12 5.11 -3.60 -14.04
CA ASP A 12 4.20 -3.57 -15.18
C ASP A 12 4.38 -2.32 -16.07
N VAL A 13 4.95 -1.23 -15.52
CA VAL A 13 5.11 0.03 -16.23
C VAL A 13 6.22 -0.02 -17.28
N SER A 14 7.37 -0.64 -16.95
CA SER A 14 8.51 -0.69 -17.87
C SER A 14 9.51 -1.81 -17.57
N PRO A 15 10.32 -2.24 -18.55
CA PRO A 15 11.48 -3.11 -18.29
C PRO A 15 12.49 -2.50 -17.31
N GLN A 16 12.58 -1.17 -17.24
CA GLN A 16 13.44 -0.43 -16.31
C GLN A 16 12.98 -0.62 -14.87
N ASN A 17 11.67 -0.61 -14.60
CA ASN A 17 11.10 -0.91 -13.30
C ASN A 17 11.47 -2.34 -12.84
N LEU A 18 11.39 -3.33 -13.73
CA LEU A 18 11.84 -4.70 -13.42
C LEU A 18 13.35 -4.76 -13.10
N HIS A 19 14.16 -3.99 -13.80
CA HIS A 19 15.59 -3.92 -13.51
C HIS A 19 15.87 -3.24 -12.16
N ALA A 20 15.20 -2.13 -11.88
CA ALA A 20 15.28 -1.40 -10.63
C ALA A 20 14.84 -2.28 -9.45
N ALA A 21 13.78 -3.09 -9.59
CA ALA A 21 13.33 -4.03 -8.55
C ALA A 21 14.45 -4.99 -8.10
N LYS A 22 15.23 -5.52 -9.04
CA LYS A 22 16.39 -6.38 -8.73
C LYS A 22 17.48 -5.63 -7.99
N GLN A 23 17.75 -4.38 -8.39
CA GLN A 23 18.77 -3.55 -7.75
C GLN A 23 18.35 -3.10 -6.34
N ILE A 24 17.07 -2.79 -6.13
CA ILE A 24 16.49 -2.50 -4.82
C ILE A 24 16.68 -3.71 -3.89
N ALA A 25 16.33 -4.91 -4.35
CA ALA A 25 16.50 -6.13 -3.54
C ALA A 25 17.97 -6.37 -3.18
N ALA A 26 18.90 -6.18 -4.12
CA ALA A 26 20.33 -6.29 -3.87
C ALA A 26 20.81 -5.23 -2.85
N LEU A 27 20.38 -3.98 -2.99
CA LEU A 27 20.72 -2.90 -2.07
C LEU A 27 20.22 -3.17 -0.65
N MET A 28 18.98 -3.64 -0.51
CA MET A 28 18.45 -4.03 0.79
C MET A 28 19.19 -5.24 1.38
N ALA A 29 19.58 -6.21 0.55
CA ALA A 29 20.38 -7.35 1.00
C ALA A 29 21.75 -6.91 1.54
N ASP A 30 22.46 -6.05 0.79
CA ASP A 30 23.77 -5.52 1.17
C ASP A 30 23.72 -4.69 2.46
N ALA A 31 22.58 -4.03 2.73
CA ALA A 31 22.37 -3.26 3.95
C ALA A 31 22.19 -4.13 5.21
N GLY A 32 21.91 -5.43 5.07
CA GLY A 32 21.72 -6.38 6.17
C GLY A 32 20.67 -5.95 7.21
N PRO A 33 19.42 -5.64 6.81
CA PRO A 33 18.40 -5.17 7.74
C PRO A 33 17.87 -6.29 8.65
N ASP A 34 17.30 -5.90 9.79
CA ASP A 34 16.59 -6.82 10.68
C ASP A 34 15.21 -7.22 10.13
N ALA A 35 14.63 -6.41 9.24
CA ALA A 35 13.38 -6.69 8.53
C ALA A 35 13.29 -5.91 7.20
N VAL A 36 12.56 -6.45 6.25
CA VAL A 36 12.23 -5.80 4.96
C VAL A 36 10.73 -5.55 4.87
N VAL A 37 10.32 -4.36 4.44
CA VAL A 37 8.92 -4.00 4.21
C VAL A 37 8.71 -3.60 2.75
N LEU A 38 7.78 -4.27 2.07
CA LEU A 38 7.28 -3.88 0.76
C LEU A 38 5.84 -3.33 0.93
N ALA A 39 5.68 -2.02 0.79
CA ALA A 39 4.42 -1.31 1.08
C ALA A 39 3.56 -1.09 -0.18
N GLY A 40 3.37 -2.16 -0.96
CA GLY A 40 2.39 -2.23 -2.06
C GLY A 40 2.85 -1.71 -3.41
N ASP A 41 2.01 -1.95 -4.40
CA ASP A 41 2.15 -1.58 -5.82
C ASP A 41 3.44 -2.14 -6.44
N LEU A 42 3.56 -3.46 -6.39
CA LEU A 42 4.70 -4.17 -6.98
C LEU A 42 4.43 -4.53 -8.45
N GLY A 43 3.18 -4.89 -8.77
CA GLY A 43 2.69 -5.08 -10.13
C GLY A 43 1.23 -5.54 -10.18
N ASN A 44 0.60 -5.50 -11.35
CA ASN A 44 -0.85 -5.69 -11.48
C ASN A 44 -1.31 -7.15 -11.31
N THR A 45 -0.46 -8.11 -11.70
CA THR A 45 -0.80 -9.54 -11.72
C THR A 45 -0.10 -10.32 -10.61
N LEU A 46 -0.67 -11.47 -10.22
CA LEU A 46 -0.03 -12.39 -9.26
C LEU A 46 1.33 -12.90 -9.76
N LYS A 47 1.53 -12.98 -11.08
CA LYS A 47 2.80 -13.40 -11.68
C LYS A 47 3.86 -12.31 -11.52
N GLU A 48 3.50 -11.05 -11.74
CA GLU A 48 4.38 -9.91 -11.52
C GLU A 48 4.72 -9.79 -10.04
N LEU A 49 3.72 -9.86 -9.16
CA LEU A 49 3.93 -9.87 -7.72
C LEU A 49 4.91 -10.98 -7.31
N ALA A 50 4.68 -12.23 -7.76
CA ALA A 50 5.59 -13.34 -7.49
C ALA A 50 7.02 -13.09 -8.01
N THR A 51 7.15 -12.44 -9.17
CA THR A 51 8.45 -12.09 -9.76
C THR A 51 9.21 -11.10 -8.87
N VAL A 52 8.53 -10.09 -8.33
CA VAL A 52 9.17 -9.11 -7.43
C VAL A 52 9.55 -9.78 -6.11
N LEU A 53 8.63 -10.53 -5.48
CA LEU A 53 8.89 -11.20 -4.19
C LEU A 53 10.11 -12.16 -4.28
N GLU A 54 10.28 -12.84 -5.42
CA GLU A 54 11.42 -13.73 -5.69
C GLU A 54 12.78 -13.02 -5.60
N PHE A 55 12.87 -11.73 -5.92
CA PHE A 55 14.13 -10.99 -5.84
C PHE A 55 14.62 -10.80 -4.40
N PHE A 56 13.71 -10.78 -3.44
CA PHE A 56 14.02 -10.57 -2.02
C PHE A 56 14.27 -11.88 -1.26
N LYS A 57 14.10 -13.05 -1.90
CA LYS A 57 14.13 -14.36 -1.21
C LYS A 57 15.43 -14.66 -0.47
N TYR A 58 16.56 -14.09 -0.92
CA TYR A 58 17.88 -14.34 -0.34
C TYR A 58 18.23 -13.40 0.82
N ILE A 59 17.35 -12.47 1.17
CA ILE A 59 17.53 -11.64 2.36
C ILE A 59 17.15 -12.47 3.58
N ASP A 60 18.13 -12.71 4.46
CA ASP A 60 17.99 -13.45 5.72
C ASP A 60 17.38 -12.59 6.83
N ALA A 61 16.19 -12.07 6.55
CA ALA A 61 15.38 -11.29 7.47
C ALA A 61 13.89 -11.56 7.20
N PRO A 62 12.99 -11.34 8.18
CA PRO A 62 11.56 -11.31 7.92
C PRO A 62 11.22 -10.30 6.83
N LYS A 63 10.37 -10.73 5.90
CA LYS A 63 9.92 -9.94 4.76
C LYS A 63 8.43 -9.71 4.91
N LEU A 64 8.05 -8.46 5.02
CA LEU A 64 6.69 -8.03 5.35
C LEU A 64 6.08 -7.34 4.13
N PHE A 65 4.82 -7.63 3.86
CA PHE A 65 4.12 -7.11 2.69
C PHE A 65 2.74 -6.59 3.07
N VAL A 66 2.34 -5.53 2.39
CA VAL A 66 0.97 -5.04 2.28
C VAL A 66 0.71 -4.80 0.80
N PRO A 67 -0.40 -5.30 0.22
CA PRO A 67 -0.72 -4.99 -1.17
C PRO A 67 -1.10 -3.52 -1.35
N GLY A 68 -0.80 -2.98 -2.52
CA GLY A 68 -1.35 -1.72 -3.00
C GLY A 68 -2.57 -1.92 -3.91
N ASN A 69 -3.13 -0.84 -4.46
CA ASN A 69 -4.32 -0.94 -5.31
C ASN A 69 -4.00 -1.66 -6.62
N HIS A 70 -2.82 -1.45 -7.21
CA HIS A 70 -2.39 -2.14 -8.42
C HIS A 70 -2.27 -3.65 -8.20
N ASP A 71 -1.74 -4.07 -7.04
CA ASP A 71 -1.65 -5.48 -6.67
C ASP A 71 -3.05 -6.14 -6.60
N LEU A 72 -4.13 -5.36 -6.51
CA LEU A 72 -5.53 -5.82 -6.48
C LEU A 72 -6.29 -5.65 -7.80
N TRP A 73 -5.69 -5.05 -8.83
CA TRP A 73 -6.32 -4.90 -10.13
C TRP A 73 -6.66 -6.27 -10.74
N VAL A 74 -7.83 -6.36 -11.35
CA VAL A 74 -8.31 -7.53 -12.08
C VAL A 74 -8.43 -7.17 -13.56
N GLU A 75 -7.40 -7.49 -14.33
CA GLU A 75 -7.43 -7.33 -15.79
C GLU A 75 -8.48 -8.29 -16.37
N ARG A 76 -9.57 -7.73 -16.89
CA ARG A 76 -10.72 -8.49 -17.41
C ARG A 76 -10.36 -9.39 -18.60
N ASP A 77 -9.30 -9.06 -19.32
CA ASP A 77 -8.83 -9.80 -20.50
C ASP A 77 -7.69 -10.80 -20.20
N ALA A 78 -7.14 -10.80 -18.98
CA ALA A 78 -5.96 -11.60 -18.61
C ALA A 78 -6.26 -13.07 -18.24
N GLY A 79 -7.46 -13.57 -18.56
CA GLY A 79 -7.82 -14.97 -18.33
C GLY A 79 -8.06 -15.34 -16.86
N PHE A 80 -8.33 -14.37 -15.99
CA PHE A 80 -8.98 -14.67 -14.71
C PHE A 80 -10.35 -15.30 -15.02
N GLY A 81 -10.56 -16.53 -14.57
CA GLY A 81 -11.82 -17.24 -14.78
C GLY A 81 -12.99 -16.39 -14.30
N GLU A 82 -14.17 -16.62 -14.89
CA GLU A 82 -15.45 -16.08 -14.40
C GLU A 82 -15.61 -16.42 -12.90
N GLY A 83 -15.08 -15.57 -12.01
CA GLY A 83 -14.89 -15.98 -10.62
C GLY A 83 -14.01 -15.04 -9.79
N SER A 84 -12.83 -14.64 -10.30
CA SER A 84 -11.88 -13.89 -9.49
C SER A 84 -12.12 -12.38 -9.51
N ASP A 85 -12.18 -11.80 -8.32
CA ASP A 85 -12.37 -10.36 -8.07
C ASP A 85 -11.27 -9.83 -7.12
N SER A 86 -11.22 -8.52 -6.92
CA SER A 86 -10.19 -7.90 -6.08
C SER A 86 -10.28 -8.32 -4.61
N GLY A 87 -11.49 -8.68 -4.15
CA GLY A 87 -11.73 -9.29 -2.85
C GLY A 87 -11.08 -10.66 -2.70
N GLU A 88 -11.19 -11.52 -3.71
CA GLU A 88 -10.50 -12.83 -3.70
C GLU A 88 -8.98 -12.68 -3.77
N LYS A 89 -8.47 -11.75 -4.59
CA LYS A 89 -7.02 -11.44 -4.62
C LYS A 89 -6.53 -11.05 -3.23
N TYR A 90 -7.20 -10.08 -2.60
CA TYR A 90 -6.84 -9.59 -1.27
C TYR A 90 -6.96 -10.67 -0.20
N ALA A 91 -8.11 -11.35 -0.10
CA ALA A 91 -8.42 -12.21 1.03
C ALA A 91 -7.79 -13.62 0.96
N SER A 92 -7.31 -14.06 -0.21
CA SER A 92 -6.88 -15.46 -0.39
C SER A 92 -5.65 -15.62 -1.28
N LEU A 93 -5.64 -15.05 -2.48
CA LEU A 93 -4.58 -15.35 -3.46
C LEU A 93 -3.24 -14.71 -3.10
N ILE A 94 -3.25 -13.45 -2.66
CA ILE A 94 -2.07 -12.73 -2.20
C ILE A 94 -1.52 -13.35 -0.89
N PRO A 95 -2.32 -13.60 0.16
CA PRO A 95 -1.84 -14.29 1.36
C PRO A 95 -1.19 -15.63 1.04
N ALA A 96 -1.83 -16.45 0.19
CA ALA A 96 -1.30 -17.74 -0.20
C ALA A 96 0.00 -17.61 -1.01
N LEU A 97 0.17 -16.53 -1.79
CA LEU A 97 1.42 -16.26 -2.48
C LEU A 97 2.52 -15.84 -1.49
N CYS A 98 2.21 -14.93 -0.55
CA CYS A 98 3.14 -14.51 0.50
C CYS A 98 3.68 -15.72 1.28
N ASP A 99 2.80 -16.61 1.74
CA ASP A 99 3.17 -17.84 2.45
C ASP A 99 4.13 -18.71 1.63
N ARG A 100 3.86 -18.92 0.33
CA ARG A 100 4.75 -19.70 -0.54
C ARG A 100 6.11 -19.04 -0.77
N MET A 101 6.19 -17.72 -0.74
CA MET A 101 7.41 -16.95 -1.01
C MET A 101 8.17 -16.58 0.27
N GLY A 102 7.68 -16.98 1.45
CA GLY A 102 8.31 -16.64 2.73
C GLY A 102 8.14 -15.18 3.15
N PHE A 103 7.02 -14.57 2.77
CA PHE A 103 6.60 -13.23 3.18
C PHE A 103 5.46 -13.30 4.19
N VAL A 104 5.41 -12.33 5.09
CA VAL A 104 4.30 -12.12 6.00
C VAL A 104 3.38 -11.06 5.41
N ASP A 105 2.12 -11.42 5.16
CA ASP A 105 1.10 -10.47 4.78
C ASP A 105 0.53 -9.76 6.02
N LEU A 106 0.93 -8.50 6.22
CA LEU A 106 0.51 -7.69 7.36
C LEU A 106 -0.98 -7.29 7.30
N GLY A 107 -1.61 -7.42 6.12
CA GLY A 107 -3.05 -7.26 5.97
C GLY A 107 -3.86 -8.35 6.67
N HIS A 108 -3.23 -9.47 7.06
CA HIS A 108 -3.87 -10.64 7.67
C HIS A 108 -3.45 -10.93 9.12
N GLY A 109 -2.54 -10.14 9.67
CA GLY A 109 -2.24 -10.17 11.10
C GLY A 109 -0.99 -9.38 11.47
N PRO A 110 -0.80 -9.07 12.76
CA PRO A 110 0.42 -8.45 13.24
C PRO A 110 1.61 -9.40 13.12
N PHE A 111 2.77 -8.86 12.77
CA PHE A 111 4.06 -9.55 12.87
C PHE A 111 4.84 -9.04 14.09
N TYR A 112 5.52 -9.93 14.80
CA TYR A 112 6.27 -9.58 16.02
C TYR A 112 7.74 -9.91 15.84
N ILE A 113 8.61 -8.98 16.21
CA ILE A 113 10.06 -9.17 16.21
C ILE A 113 10.68 -8.39 17.38
N GLY A 114 11.41 -9.11 18.24
CA GLY A 114 11.92 -8.54 19.48
C GLY A 114 10.79 -7.98 20.35
N ASP A 115 10.88 -6.69 20.67
CA ASP A 115 9.91 -5.92 21.45
C ASP A 115 9.07 -4.96 20.59
N ALA A 116 9.08 -5.16 19.27
CA ALA A 116 8.30 -4.39 18.31
C ALA A 116 7.28 -5.27 17.57
N ALA A 117 6.22 -4.63 17.06
CA ALA A 117 5.27 -5.25 16.14
C ALA A 117 5.08 -4.42 14.88
N PHE A 118 4.76 -5.10 13.79
CA PHE A 118 4.33 -4.51 12.54
C PHE A 118 2.87 -4.85 12.32
N VAL A 119 2.08 -3.85 12.00
CA VAL A 119 0.68 -3.98 11.58
C VAL A 119 0.54 -3.37 10.20
N GLY A 120 -0.39 -3.87 9.39
CA GLY A 120 -0.53 -3.35 8.05
C GLY A 120 -1.93 -3.40 7.50
N SER A 121 -2.14 -2.54 6.51
CA SER A 121 -3.38 -2.47 5.75
C SER A 121 -3.08 -1.79 4.42
N ILE A 122 -3.69 -2.27 3.33
CA ILE A 122 -3.72 -1.48 2.10
C ILE A 122 -4.31 -0.09 2.36
N GLY A 123 -5.22 0.00 3.35
CA GLY A 123 -6.12 1.13 3.51
C GLY A 123 -7.18 1.08 2.43
N TRP A 124 -7.79 2.21 2.15
CA TRP A 124 -8.57 2.49 0.93
C TRP A 124 -8.90 3.98 0.98
N TYR A 125 -9.79 4.44 0.11
CA TYR A 125 -10.28 5.80 0.11
C TYR A 125 -11.78 5.87 0.39
N ASP A 126 -12.18 6.92 1.09
CA ASP A 126 -13.59 7.29 1.34
C ASP A 126 -13.91 8.71 0.81
N TYR A 127 -12.99 9.25 0.00
CA TYR A 127 -13.00 10.60 -0.56
C TYR A 127 -12.82 11.72 0.46
N SER A 128 -12.48 11.44 1.73
CA SER A 128 -12.26 12.48 2.74
C SER A 128 -11.06 13.38 2.40
N LEU A 129 -10.09 12.87 1.63
CA LEU A 129 -8.90 13.62 1.22
C LEU A 129 -9.14 14.53 0.00
N ALA A 130 -10.36 14.58 -0.53
CA ALA A 130 -10.74 15.42 -1.65
C ALA A 130 -10.29 16.88 -1.49
N ASP A 131 -10.00 17.56 -2.61
CA ASP A 131 -9.74 18.99 -2.58
C ASP A 131 -11.05 19.79 -2.44
N PRO A 132 -11.28 20.47 -1.30
CA PRO A 132 -12.53 21.19 -1.07
C PRO A 132 -12.72 22.36 -2.04
N ARG A 133 -11.66 22.85 -2.69
CA ARG A 133 -11.72 23.95 -3.68
C ARG A 133 -12.48 23.54 -4.95
N LEU A 134 -12.61 22.24 -5.22
CA LEU A 134 -13.38 21.72 -6.35
C LEU A 134 -14.90 21.81 -6.12
N GLY A 135 -15.36 21.86 -4.86
CA GLY A 135 -16.79 21.94 -4.53
C GLY A 135 -17.63 20.74 -5.01
N LEU A 136 -16.99 19.58 -5.22
CA LEU A 136 -17.64 18.37 -5.75
C LEU A 136 -18.34 17.57 -4.65
N SER A 137 -19.41 16.86 -5.04
CA SER A 137 -20.12 15.96 -4.15
C SER A 137 -19.47 14.57 -4.12
N GLU A 138 -19.78 13.77 -3.10
CA GLU A 138 -19.40 12.35 -3.07
C GLU A 138 -19.84 11.60 -4.33
N GLY A 139 -21.02 11.93 -4.88
CA GLY A 139 -21.53 11.32 -6.10
C GLY A 139 -20.68 11.63 -7.34
N ASP A 140 -19.88 12.70 -7.32
CA ASP A 140 -18.94 13.02 -8.40
C ASP A 140 -17.65 12.20 -8.30
N TYR A 141 -17.17 11.91 -7.09
CA TYR A 141 -16.02 11.02 -6.87
C TYR A 141 -16.35 9.56 -7.19
N LYS A 142 -17.57 9.10 -6.89
CA LYS A 142 -18.05 7.75 -7.25
C LYS A 142 -18.03 7.44 -8.74
N LYS A 143 -18.02 8.47 -9.60
CA LYS A 143 -17.93 8.30 -11.06
C LYS A 143 -16.53 7.88 -11.52
N GLY A 144 -15.51 8.08 -10.68
CA GLY A 144 -14.10 7.79 -10.98
C GLY A 144 -13.51 8.66 -12.08
N ARG A 145 -14.18 9.75 -12.48
CA ARG A 145 -13.73 10.67 -13.54
C ARG A 145 -14.28 12.07 -13.36
N TYR A 146 -13.45 13.06 -13.66
CA TYR A 146 -13.83 14.47 -13.66
C TYR A 146 -12.88 15.26 -14.56
N GLY A 147 -13.44 15.97 -15.55
CA GLY A 147 -12.62 16.57 -16.61
C GLY A 147 -11.79 15.52 -17.33
N ASP A 148 -10.48 15.76 -17.43
CA ASP A 148 -9.51 14.82 -18.00
C ASP A 148 -8.95 13.82 -16.97
N SER A 149 -9.24 14.01 -15.68
CA SER A 149 -8.79 13.12 -14.61
C SER A 149 -9.65 11.85 -14.55
N LYS A 150 -8.98 10.71 -14.40
CA LYS A 150 -9.60 9.39 -14.28
C LYS A 150 -8.90 8.57 -13.21
N TRP A 151 -9.68 7.96 -12.32
CA TRP A 151 -9.20 7.01 -11.33
C TRP A 151 -9.38 5.58 -11.83
N LEU A 152 -8.28 4.88 -12.09
CA LEU A 152 -8.32 3.57 -12.76
C LEU A 152 -8.92 2.46 -11.88
N ASP A 153 -8.85 2.55 -10.55
CA ASP A 153 -9.48 1.53 -9.70
C ASP A 153 -10.99 1.42 -9.95
N SER A 154 -11.64 2.51 -10.40
CA SER A 154 -13.07 2.50 -10.74
C SER A 154 -13.42 1.52 -11.89
N GLU A 155 -12.43 1.08 -12.65
CA GLU A 155 -12.58 0.12 -13.75
C GLU A 155 -11.86 -1.20 -13.47
N MET A 156 -10.71 -1.12 -12.80
CA MET A 156 -9.77 -2.22 -12.61
C MET A 156 -10.00 -2.99 -11.31
N VAL A 157 -10.72 -2.43 -10.34
CA VAL A 157 -11.01 -3.07 -9.06
C VAL A 157 -12.46 -3.56 -9.03
N SER A 158 -12.66 -4.75 -8.49
CA SER A 158 -13.99 -5.33 -8.32
C SER A 158 -14.17 -5.85 -6.90
N TRP A 159 -14.85 -5.07 -6.07
CA TRP A 159 -15.25 -5.47 -4.72
C TRP A 159 -16.65 -6.08 -4.74
N ARG A 160 -16.75 -7.41 -4.81
CA ARG A 160 -18.06 -8.08 -4.83
C ARG A 160 -18.61 -8.31 -3.43
N ARG A 161 -19.94 -8.30 -3.32
CA ARG A 161 -20.66 -8.73 -2.12
C ARG A 161 -20.96 -10.23 -2.21
N TYR A 162 -20.73 -10.95 -1.11
CA TYR A 162 -20.98 -12.38 -1.00
C TYR A 162 -21.94 -12.72 0.15
N PRO A 163 -22.94 -13.60 -0.08
CA PRO A 163 -23.31 -14.21 -1.36
C PRO A 163 -23.90 -13.19 -2.34
N ARG A 164 -23.68 -13.40 -3.65
CA ARG A 164 -24.16 -12.48 -4.69
C ARG A 164 -25.67 -12.61 -4.87
N ALA A 165 -26.43 -11.55 -4.61
CA ALA A 165 -27.82 -11.46 -5.01
C ALA A 165 -27.96 -10.82 -6.41
N ALA A 166 -28.96 -11.22 -7.18
CA ALA A 166 -29.20 -10.63 -8.50
C ALA A 166 -29.57 -9.14 -8.37
N GLY A 167 -28.81 -8.28 -9.03
CA GLY A 167 -29.04 -6.82 -9.01
C GLY A 167 -28.39 -6.08 -7.84
N GLU A 168 -27.66 -6.75 -6.94
CA GLU A 168 -26.87 -6.05 -5.92
C GLU A 168 -25.60 -5.45 -6.51
N GLU A 169 -25.35 -4.19 -6.15
CA GLU A 169 -24.08 -3.51 -6.38
C GLU A 169 -22.98 -4.14 -5.50
N GLY A 170 -21.72 -3.96 -5.94
CA GLY A 170 -20.56 -4.32 -5.13
C GLY A 170 -20.46 -3.50 -3.84
N LEU A 171 -19.47 -3.81 -3.02
CA LEU A 171 -19.15 -2.97 -1.86
C LEU A 171 -18.65 -1.61 -2.36
N SER A 172 -19.16 -0.53 -1.76
CA SER A 172 -18.68 0.82 -2.05
C SER A 172 -17.28 1.05 -1.47
N ASP A 173 -16.54 2.01 -2.04
CA ASP A 173 -15.22 2.41 -1.56
C ASP A 173 -15.25 2.75 -0.05
N LYS A 174 -16.29 3.47 0.41
CA LYS A 174 -16.46 3.79 1.83
C LYS A 174 -16.63 2.55 2.72
N GLU A 175 -17.39 1.56 2.26
CA GLU A 175 -17.59 0.30 3.01
C GLU A 175 -16.28 -0.49 3.11
N ILE A 176 -15.53 -0.58 2.01
CA ILE A 176 -14.21 -1.21 1.98
C ILE A 176 -13.24 -0.47 2.91
N CYS A 177 -13.13 0.84 2.75
CA CYS A 177 -12.29 1.70 3.57
C CYS A 177 -12.59 1.52 5.07
N THR A 178 -13.87 1.58 5.45
CA THR A 178 -14.30 1.38 6.85
C THR A 178 -13.92 -0.01 7.36
N GLY A 179 -14.09 -1.06 6.53
CA GLY A 179 -13.69 -2.42 6.88
C GLY A 179 -12.19 -2.55 7.11
N MET A 180 -11.38 -1.97 6.22
CA MET A 180 -9.92 -2.01 6.30
C MET A 180 -9.39 -1.24 7.52
N VAL A 181 -9.97 -0.08 7.85
CA VAL A 181 -9.61 0.70 9.05
C VAL A 181 -9.94 -0.08 10.33
N ARG A 182 -11.13 -0.68 10.41
CA ARG A 182 -11.51 -1.50 11.58
C ARG A 182 -10.60 -2.72 11.76
N LYS A 183 -10.24 -3.38 10.65
CA LYS A 183 -9.31 -4.52 10.68
C LYS A 183 -7.93 -4.09 11.17
N LEU A 184 -7.41 -2.98 10.64
CA LEU A 184 -6.15 -2.37 11.10
C LEU A 184 -6.18 -2.07 12.60
N GLU A 185 -7.20 -1.37 13.08
CA GLU A 185 -7.36 -1.04 14.51
C GLU A 185 -7.38 -2.30 15.37
N SER A 186 -8.05 -3.37 14.92
CA SER A 186 -8.06 -4.65 15.64
C SER A 186 -6.66 -5.28 15.75
N HIS A 187 -5.83 -5.19 14.70
CA HIS A 187 -4.45 -5.65 14.71
C HIS A 187 -3.59 -4.80 15.65
N ILE A 188 -3.80 -3.48 15.68
CA ILE A 188 -3.12 -2.57 16.62
C ILE A 188 -3.45 -2.97 18.05
N ILE A 189 -4.74 -3.10 18.39
CA ILE A 189 -5.19 -3.50 19.74
C ILE A 189 -4.62 -4.87 20.13
N GLU A 190 -4.48 -5.81 19.19
CA GLU A 190 -3.82 -7.08 19.45
C GLU A 190 -2.32 -6.91 19.75
N ALA A 191 -1.63 -6.11 18.95
CA ALA A 191 -0.20 -5.83 19.12
C ALA A 191 0.10 -5.11 20.44
N GLU A 192 -0.71 -4.13 20.83
CA GLU A 192 -0.54 -3.34 22.06
C GLU A 192 -0.58 -4.18 23.35
N LYS A 193 -1.17 -5.38 23.29
CA LYS A 193 -1.19 -6.34 24.41
C LYS A 193 0.16 -7.02 24.64
N ARG A 194 1.05 -7.01 23.64
CA ARG A 194 2.31 -7.79 23.65
C ARG A 194 3.56 -6.92 23.60
N VAL A 195 3.50 -5.78 22.91
CA VAL A 195 4.64 -4.90 22.67
C VAL A 195 4.31 -3.46 23.02
N ASP A 196 5.34 -2.64 23.21
CA ASP A 196 5.22 -1.21 23.46
C ASP A 196 5.57 -0.35 22.24
N ARG A 197 6.15 -0.95 21.20
CA ARG A 197 6.54 -0.27 19.95
C ARG A 197 5.86 -0.91 18.75
N ILE A 198 5.13 -0.11 17.98
CA ILE A 198 4.38 -0.57 16.80
C ILE A 198 4.73 0.30 15.60
N VAL A 199 5.02 -0.35 14.47
CA VAL A 199 5.15 0.27 13.15
C VAL A 199 3.92 -0.08 12.31
N ALA A 200 3.23 0.93 11.83
CA ALA A 200 2.16 0.76 10.85
C ALA A 200 2.72 0.74 9.43
N VAL A 201 2.21 -0.14 8.57
CA VAL A 201 2.53 -0.20 7.14
C VAL A 201 1.23 -0.01 6.37
N ILE A 202 1.04 1.18 5.80
CA ILE A 202 -0.21 1.56 5.12
C ILE A 202 0.10 1.96 3.69
N HIS A 203 -0.41 1.22 2.70
CA HIS A 203 -0.12 1.57 1.31
C HIS A 203 -0.68 2.96 0.94
N THR A 204 -1.99 3.20 1.12
CA THR A 204 -2.59 4.53 0.92
C THR A 204 -2.09 5.57 1.92
N CYS A 205 -2.21 6.85 1.58
CA CYS A 205 -1.82 7.97 2.43
C CYS A 205 -2.67 8.04 3.71
N PRO A 206 -2.06 7.88 4.91
CA PRO A 206 -2.80 7.84 6.17
C PRO A 206 -3.13 9.22 6.74
N PHE A 207 -2.41 10.28 6.33
CA PHE A 207 -2.53 11.62 6.89
C PHE A 207 -2.66 12.68 5.79
N PRO A 208 -3.64 13.61 5.86
CA PRO A 208 -3.71 14.76 4.96
C PRO A 208 -2.40 15.57 4.89
N GLU A 209 -1.67 15.68 6.00
CA GLU A 209 -0.41 16.42 6.10
C GLU A 209 0.74 15.75 5.34
N ALA A 210 0.65 14.44 5.10
CA ALA A 210 1.59 13.67 4.29
C ALA A 210 1.14 13.53 2.81
N LEU A 211 0.02 14.19 2.44
CA LEU A 211 -0.46 14.29 1.07
C LEU A 211 -0.01 15.65 0.48
N PRO A 212 1.11 15.71 -0.26
CA PRO A 212 1.53 16.94 -0.93
C PRO A 212 0.47 17.35 -1.95
N ARG A 213 -0.10 18.55 -1.76
CA ARG A 213 -1.09 19.15 -2.66
C ARG A 213 -0.44 20.11 -3.64
N SER A 214 -0.94 20.11 -4.87
CA SER A 214 -0.58 21.09 -5.88
C SER A 214 -1.25 22.45 -5.65
N GLU A 215 -0.70 23.49 -6.29
CA GLU A 215 -1.31 24.82 -6.31
C GLU A 215 -2.71 24.77 -6.92
N GLU A 216 -2.87 24.07 -8.04
CA GLU A 216 -4.17 23.77 -8.64
C GLU A 216 -4.84 22.60 -7.92
N PRO A 217 -6.17 22.63 -7.74
CA PRO A 217 -6.88 21.56 -7.06
C PRO A 217 -6.90 20.28 -7.90
N ASP A 218 -6.51 19.16 -7.28
CA ASP A 218 -6.44 17.85 -7.95
C ASP A 218 -7.65 16.98 -7.56
N TYR A 219 -8.40 16.52 -8.56
CA TYR A 219 -9.52 15.58 -8.37
C TYR A 219 -9.05 14.25 -7.77
N LEU A 220 -7.82 13.84 -8.07
CA LEU A 220 -7.26 12.56 -7.64
C LEU A 220 -6.91 12.54 -6.16
N ASP A 221 -6.81 13.70 -5.50
CA ASP A 221 -6.54 13.80 -4.06
C ASP A 221 -7.54 13.01 -3.21
N ALA A 222 -8.78 12.86 -3.69
CA ALA A 222 -9.83 12.06 -3.05
C ALA A 222 -9.54 10.56 -2.95
N PHE A 223 -8.61 10.03 -3.76
CA PHE A 223 -8.40 8.58 -3.92
C PHE A 223 -7.07 8.10 -3.32
N TYR A 224 -6.24 9.02 -2.79
CA TYR A 224 -4.95 8.62 -2.21
C TYR A 224 -5.06 8.03 -0.80
N GLY A 225 -6.24 8.01 -0.17
CA GLY A 225 -6.42 7.45 1.16
C GLY A 225 -7.65 8.00 1.88
N CYS A 226 -7.65 7.92 3.21
CA CYS A 226 -8.70 8.47 4.05
C CYS A 226 -8.15 9.02 5.38
N GLU A 227 -8.87 9.98 5.95
CA GLU A 227 -8.51 10.60 7.24
C GLU A 227 -8.64 9.62 8.41
N GLN A 228 -9.55 8.66 8.31
CA GLN A 228 -9.83 7.70 9.38
C GLN A 228 -8.61 6.85 9.73
N ILE A 229 -7.73 6.55 8.77
CA ILE A 229 -6.49 5.81 9.05
C ILE A 229 -5.62 6.60 10.02
N GLY A 230 -5.30 7.86 9.69
CA GLY A 230 -4.48 8.72 10.55
C GLY A 230 -5.10 8.96 11.92
N GLN A 231 -6.43 9.11 11.99
CA GLN A 231 -7.16 9.22 13.27
C GLN A 231 -6.97 7.98 14.15
N VAL A 232 -7.09 6.77 13.58
CA VAL A 232 -6.81 5.53 14.31
C VAL A 232 -5.35 5.49 14.77
N LEU A 233 -4.39 5.75 13.88
CA LEU A 233 -2.97 5.71 14.25
C LEU A 233 -2.65 6.67 15.41
N LEU A 234 -3.18 7.89 15.40
CA LEU A 234 -2.97 8.89 16.44
C LEU A 234 -3.65 8.56 17.77
N ALA A 235 -4.72 7.76 17.75
CA ALA A 235 -5.40 7.33 18.97
C ALA A 235 -4.59 6.30 19.78
N HIS A 236 -3.63 5.62 19.13
CA HIS A 236 -2.83 4.55 19.72
C HIS A 236 -1.39 5.01 20.02
N LYS A 237 -1.10 5.25 21.31
CA LYS A 237 0.19 5.82 21.77
C LYS A 237 1.42 4.97 21.49
N LYS A 238 1.23 3.68 21.19
CA LYS A 238 2.32 2.73 20.90
C LYS A 238 2.73 2.73 19.43
N ILE A 239 2.04 3.49 18.57
CA ILE A 239 2.44 3.71 17.17
C ILE A 239 3.57 4.73 17.16
N GLU A 240 4.78 4.32 16.78
CA GLU A 240 5.96 5.19 16.71
C GLU A 240 6.31 5.62 15.29
N ALA A 241 5.93 4.81 14.30
CA ALA A 241 6.23 5.06 12.91
C ALA A 241 5.15 4.51 11.97
N CYS A 242 5.04 5.12 10.79
CA CYS A 242 4.20 4.67 9.70
C CYS A 242 5.00 4.66 8.39
N ILE A 243 5.06 3.51 7.71
CA ILE A 243 5.61 3.38 6.36
C ILE A 243 4.42 3.43 5.38
N THR A 244 4.52 4.25 4.33
CA THR A 244 3.45 4.43 3.35
C THR A 244 3.96 4.58 1.91
N GLY A 245 3.05 4.47 0.93
CA GLY A 245 3.32 4.55 -0.51
C GLY A 245 2.29 5.40 -1.25
N HIS A 246 1.92 4.94 -2.45
CA HIS A 246 0.79 5.39 -3.28
C HIS A 246 0.91 6.79 -3.92
N LYS A 247 1.03 7.85 -3.12
CA LYS A 247 1.27 9.19 -3.68
C LYS A 247 2.72 9.23 -4.14
N HIS A 248 2.96 9.32 -5.45
CA HIS A 248 4.27 9.21 -6.09
C HIS A 248 5.24 10.38 -5.78
N VAL A 249 5.42 10.72 -4.51
CA VAL A 249 6.33 11.76 -4.00
C VAL A 249 7.03 11.27 -2.72
N ASN A 250 8.34 11.07 -2.74
CA ASN A 250 9.09 10.70 -1.52
C ASN A 250 9.00 11.78 -0.42
N GLY A 251 9.09 11.36 0.84
CA GLY A 251 9.18 12.32 1.95
C GLY A 251 9.16 11.69 3.34
N ASP A 252 9.43 12.52 4.34
CA ASP A 252 9.38 12.19 5.76
C ASP A 252 8.63 13.29 6.50
N TRP A 253 7.77 12.89 7.45
CA TRP A 253 6.98 13.79 8.27
C TRP A 253 6.98 13.33 9.72
N GLU A 254 6.66 14.24 10.63
CA GLU A 254 6.32 13.94 12.01
C GLU A 254 4.92 14.48 12.30
N ILE A 255 3.97 13.58 12.56
CA ILE A 255 2.55 13.93 12.70
C ILE A 255 2.06 13.37 14.02
N GLY A 256 1.76 14.26 14.98
CA GLY A 256 1.29 13.86 16.31
C GLY A 256 2.23 12.91 17.07
N GLY A 257 3.53 13.01 16.83
CA GLY A 257 4.56 12.13 17.41
C GLY A 257 4.83 10.84 16.64
N ILE A 258 4.12 10.59 15.53
CA ILE A 258 4.35 9.45 14.64
C ILE A 258 5.30 9.88 13.52
N ARG A 259 6.39 9.13 13.31
CA ARG A 259 7.31 9.33 12.19
C ARG A 259 6.74 8.67 10.93
N VAL A 260 6.37 9.46 9.94
CA VAL A 260 5.76 8.97 8.69
C VAL A 260 6.79 8.99 7.57
N HIS A 261 6.94 7.88 6.89
CA HIS A 261 7.99 7.66 5.90
C HIS A 261 7.41 7.14 4.59
N ARG A 262 7.78 7.77 3.48
CA ARG A 262 7.42 7.31 2.13
C ARG A 262 8.65 7.24 1.24
N ARG A 263 8.90 6.04 0.71
CA ARG A 263 9.98 5.74 -0.23
C ARG A 263 9.44 4.88 -1.36
N ILE A 264 9.40 5.46 -2.55
CA ILE A 264 8.76 4.94 -3.74
C ILE A 264 9.75 4.88 -4.89
N LEU A 265 9.57 3.91 -5.78
CA LEU A 265 10.24 3.94 -7.07
C LEU A 265 9.42 4.76 -8.09
N GLY A 266 8.13 4.48 -8.22
CA GLY A 266 7.26 5.02 -9.26
C GLY A 266 7.65 4.53 -10.66
N GLY A 267 7.02 5.09 -11.71
CA GLY A 267 7.41 4.77 -13.09
C GLY A 267 8.83 5.23 -13.41
N VAL A 268 9.64 4.34 -14.01
CA VAL A 268 11.00 4.64 -14.47
C VAL A 268 10.99 4.75 -15.99
N GLY A 269 11.28 5.95 -16.49
CA GLY A 269 11.38 6.24 -17.91
C GLY A 269 12.70 5.77 -18.53
N PRO A 270 12.80 5.78 -19.88
CA PRO A 270 14.01 5.37 -20.59
C PRO A 270 15.22 6.27 -20.33
N ASP A 271 15.00 7.53 -19.97
CA ASP A 271 16.04 8.54 -19.73
C ASP A 271 16.42 8.69 -18.24
N ASP A 272 15.74 7.96 -17.35
CA ASP A 272 15.97 8.05 -15.91
C ASP A 272 17.30 7.36 -15.51
N SER A 273 18.02 7.98 -14.57
CA SER A 273 19.16 7.36 -13.90
C SER A 273 18.66 6.29 -12.93
N ILE A 274 18.60 5.04 -13.40
CA ILE A 274 18.10 3.90 -12.59
C ILE A 274 18.81 3.83 -11.24
N GLY A 275 20.14 4.00 -11.21
CA GLY A 275 20.91 3.92 -9.98
C GLY A 275 20.49 4.95 -8.93
N GLU A 276 20.25 6.19 -9.33
CA GLU A 276 19.79 7.26 -8.43
C GLU A 276 18.37 6.98 -7.93
N ARG A 277 17.46 6.61 -8.85
CA ARG A 277 16.08 6.25 -8.50
C ARG A 277 16.01 5.07 -7.53
N VAL A 278 16.88 4.08 -7.68
CA VAL A 278 16.98 2.94 -6.74
C VAL A 278 17.43 3.39 -5.35
N GLN A 279 18.39 4.31 -5.24
CA GLN A 279 18.81 4.82 -3.93
C GLN A 279 17.70 5.60 -3.23
N GLU A 280 16.98 6.43 -3.99
CA GLU A 280 15.87 7.24 -3.46
C GLU A 280 14.63 6.41 -3.12
N ALA A 281 14.44 5.27 -3.79
CA ALA A 281 13.31 4.38 -3.57
C ALA A 281 13.45 3.51 -2.32
N VAL A 282 14.62 3.46 -1.69
CA VAL A 282 14.87 2.64 -0.50
C VAL A 282 15.04 3.51 0.74
N GLY A 283 14.19 3.23 1.73
CA GLY A 283 14.28 3.84 3.05
C GLY A 283 14.86 2.89 4.09
N PHE A 284 15.43 3.49 5.13
CA PHE A 284 15.85 2.79 6.34
C PHE A 284 15.23 3.46 7.55
N LEU A 285 14.48 2.70 8.33
CA LEU A 285 13.87 3.14 9.59
C LEU A 285 14.62 2.50 10.75
N GLU A 286 15.10 3.33 11.67
CA GLU A 286 15.69 2.91 12.93
C GLU A 286 14.64 2.98 14.05
N LEU A 287 14.39 1.82 14.67
CA LEU A 287 13.52 1.64 15.84
C LEU A 287 14.33 1.50 17.13
#